data_AF-A0A843IZX4-F1
#
_entry.id   AF-A0A843IZX4-F1
#
_cell.length_a   1.000
_cell.length_b   1.000
_cell.length_c   1.000
_cell.angle_alpha   90.00
_cell.angle_beta   90.00
_cell.angle_gamma   90.00
#
_symmetry.space_group_name_H-M   'P 1'
#
loop_
_entity.id
_entity.type
_entity.pdbx_description
1 polymer ?
#
loop_
_entity_poly.entity_id
_entity_poly.type
_entity_poly.pdbx_seq_one_letter_code
_entity_poly.pdbx_strand_id
1 'polypeptide(L)'
;ETLLTAARKSDVPVIITSQVYASLQTGGVEFIGGHALHHNAKTIIRLDKRGSGRRSAVIMKHRSLPEGRSVNYRIVETGVIDD
;
A
#
# COMPACT_ATOMS: atom_id res chain seq x y z
N GLU A 1 -16.46 7.68 -3.96
CA GLU A 1 -17.28 7.34 -2.77
C GLU A 1 -17.93 5.97 -2.85
N THR A 2 -18.32 5.48 -4.03
CA THR A 2 -19.01 4.19 -4.21
C THR A 2 -18.36 3.01 -3.49
N LEU A 3 -17.04 2.83 -3.60
CA LEU A 3 -16.32 1.73 -2.94
C LEU A 3 -16.32 1.84 -1.41
N LEU A 4 -16.21 3.06 -0.86
CA LEU A 4 -16.26 3.27 0.59
C LEU A 4 -17.66 2.95 1.13
N THR A 5 -18.70 3.37 0.41
CA THR A 5 -20.08 3.06 0.76
C THR A 5 -20.34 1.55 0.70
N ALA A 6 -19.86 0.86 -0.34
CA ALA A 6 -20.00 -0.59 -0.46
C ALA A 6 -19.29 -1.35 0.66
N ALA A 7 -18.05 -0.96 0.99
CA ALA A 7 -17.26 -1.53 2.08
C ALA A 7 -18.01 -1.43 3.42
N ARG A 8 -18.59 -0.26 3.72
CA ARG A 8 -19.34 -0.01 4.96
C ARG A 8 -20.67 -0.74 5.01
N LYS A 9 -21.41 -0.77 3.90
CA LYS A 9 -22.74 -1.41 3.85
C LYS A 9 -22.66 -2.92 3.99
N SER A 10 -21.60 -3.53 3.44
CA SER A 10 -21.48 -4.99 3.36
C SER A 10 -20.44 -5.55 4.31
N ASP A 11 -19.81 -4.70 5.14
CA ASP A 11 -18.73 -5.04 6.06
C ASP A 11 -17.60 -5.87 5.41
N VAL A 12 -17.16 -5.43 4.21
CA VAL A 12 -16.10 -6.09 3.44
C VAL A 12 -14.88 -5.19 3.28
N PRO A 13 -13.66 -5.74 3.39
CA PRO A 13 -12.45 -4.99 3.07
C PRO A 13 -12.38 -4.74 1.55
N VAL A 14 -12.04 -3.51 1.18
CA VAL A 14 -11.75 -3.14 -0.21
C VAL A 14 -10.27 -2.84 -0.31
N ILE A 15 -9.57 -3.64 -1.12
CA ILE A 15 -8.15 -3.45 -1.43
C ILE A 15 -8.04 -2.87 -2.83
N ILE A 16 -7.28 -1.80 -2.97
CA ILE A 16 -7.01 -1.13 -4.24
C ILE A 16 -5.50 -1.15 -4.44
N THR A 17 -5.07 -1.59 -5.63
CA THR A 17 -3.69 -1.46 -6.07
C THR A 17 -3.57 -0.25 -6.98
N SER A 18 -2.51 0.54 -6.81
CA SER A 18 -2.13 1.54 -7.79
C SER A 18 -0.65 1.44 -8.11
N GLN A 19 -0.29 2.01 -9.24
CA GLN A 19 1.08 2.24 -9.63
C GLN A 19 1.57 3.55 -9.01
N VAL A 20 2.89 3.67 -8.92
CA VAL A 20 3.57 4.83 -8.35
C VAL A 20 4.62 5.34 -9.32
N TYR A 21 4.94 6.63 -9.22
CA TYR A 21 6.07 7.21 -9.93
C TYR A 21 7.07 7.83 -8.94
N ALA A 22 8.33 7.87 -9.35
CA ALA A 22 9.36 8.59 -8.60
C ALA A 22 9.21 10.08 -8.87
N SER A 23 8.97 10.86 -7.82
CA SER A 23 8.99 12.32 -7.90
C SER A 23 10.41 12.81 -7.67
N LEU A 24 11.01 13.37 -8.72
CA LEU A 24 12.33 14.01 -8.65
C LEU A 24 12.31 15.26 -7.75
N GLN A 25 11.15 15.88 -7.56
CA GLN A 25 10.98 17.09 -6.75
C GLN A 25 10.92 16.79 -5.25
N THR A 26 10.22 15.72 -4.86
CA THR A 26 10.05 15.35 -3.44
C THR A 26 11.06 14.29 -2.98
N GLY A 27 11.84 13.72 -3.92
CA GLY A 27 12.73 12.58 -3.65
C GLY A 27 11.96 11.32 -3.24
N GLY A 28 10.63 11.30 -3.42
CA GLY A 28 9.72 10.31 -2.88
C GLY A 28 8.96 9.53 -3.95
N VAL A 29 8.20 8.55 -3.48
CA VAL A 29 7.30 7.74 -4.30
C VAL A 29 5.90 8.34 -4.22
N GLU A 30 5.38 8.84 -5.34
CA GLU A 30 4.06 9.47 -5.44
C GLU A 30 3.03 8.49 -6.00
N PHE A 31 1.83 8.51 -5.42
CA PHE A 31 0.76 7.60 -5.76
C PHE A 31 -0.06 8.12 -6.94
N ILE A 32 -0.27 7.29 -7.96
CA ILE A 32 -1.16 7.64 -9.07
C ILE A 32 -2.59 7.57 -8.54
N GLY A 33 -3.23 8.74 -8.39
CA GLY A 33 -4.50 8.91 -7.70
C GLY A 33 -4.57 10.22 -6.90
N GLY A 34 -3.42 10.86 -6.65
CA GLY A 34 -3.32 12.19 -6.08
C GLY A 34 -3.95 12.32 -4.68
N HIS A 35 -4.29 13.56 -4.32
CA HIS A 35 -4.79 13.93 -2.99
C HIS A 35 -6.08 13.20 -2.59
N ALA A 36 -6.98 12.95 -3.54
CA ALA A 36 -8.28 12.33 -3.25
C ALA A 36 -8.15 10.89 -2.74
N LEU A 37 -7.27 10.10 -3.35
CA LEU A 37 -7.05 8.73 -2.91
C LEU A 37 -6.27 8.69 -1.60
N HIS A 38 -5.29 9.56 -1.43
CA HIS A 38 -4.57 9.71 -0.16
C HIS A 38 -5.51 10.09 1.01
N HIS A 39 -6.47 11.00 0.77
CA HIS A 39 -7.44 11.41 1.77
C HIS A 39 -8.43 10.28 2.13
N ASN A 40 -8.96 9.60 1.11
CA ASN A 40 -10.00 8.59 1.29
C ASN A 40 -9.48 7.26 1.82
N ALA A 41 -8.27 6.84 1.41
CA ALA A 41 -7.63 5.64 1.90
C ALA A 41 -7.36 5.74 3.42
N LYS A 42 -7.78 4.71 4.16
CA LYS A 42 -7.56 4.61 5.62
C LYS A 42 -6.29 3.85 5.97
N THR A 43 -5.79 3.06 5.02
CA THR A 43 -4.54 2.32 5.09
C THR A 43 -3.82 2.49 3.76
N ILE A 44 -2.53 2.80 3.81
CA ILE A 44 -1.66 2.84 2.63
C ILE A 44 -0.40 2.03 2.97
N ILE A 45 -0.14 1.02 2.16
CA ILE A 45 1.06 0.18 2.26
C ILE A 45 1.85 0.35 0.97
N ARG A 46 3.12 0.75 1.10
CA ARG A 46 4.06 0.80 -0.02
C ARG A 46 4.80 -0.52 -0.13
N LEU A 47 4.89 -1.05 -1.35
CA LEU A 47 5.60 -2.29 -1.64
C LEU A 47 6.89 -1.99 -2.40
N ASP A 48 8.03 -2.23 -1.75
CA ASP A 48 9.36 -1.94 -2.27
C ASP A 48 10.03 -3.22 -2.79
N LYS A 49 10.65 -3.14 -3.97
CA LYS A 49 11.46 -4.25 -4.52
C LYS A 49 12.84 -4.27 -3.87
N ARG A 50 13.29 -5.45 -3.41
CA ARG A 50 14.63 -5.64 -2.82
C ARG A 50 15.56 -6.54 -3.64
N GLY A 51 15.05 -7.18 -4.71
CA GLY A 51 15.80 -8.11 -5.57
C GLY A 51 15.54 -9.57 -5.24
N SER A 52 15.87 -10.49 -6.17
CA SER A 52 15.78 -11.95 -5.97
C SER A 52 14.47 -12.46 -5.35
N GLY A 53 13.32 -11.98 -5.82
CA GLY A 53 12.00 -12.34 -5.28
C GLY A 53 11.63 -11.70 -3.93
N ARG A 54 12.58 -11.07 -3.23
CA ARG A 54 12.37 -10.35 -1.97
C ARG A 54 11.71 -8.99 -2.19
N ARG A 55 10.87 -8.62 -1.22
CA ARG A 55 10.08 -7.39 -1.18
C ARG A 55 10.03 -6.88 0.25
N SER A 56 9.69 -5.61 0.40
CA SER A 56 9.38 -5.01 1.70
C SER A 56 8.02 -4.33 1.62
N ALA A 57 7.19 -4.48 2.65
CA ALA A 57 5.95 -3.75 2.80
C ALA A 57 6.12 -2.72 3.92
N VAL A 58 5.84 -1.45 3.63
CA VAL A 58 6.00 -0.32 4.58
C VAL A 58 4.66 0.34 4.80
N ILE A 59 4.28 0.57 6.06
CA ILE A 59 3.09 1.34 6.40
C ILE A 59 3.37 2.82 6.11
N MET A 60 2.69 3.36 5.10
CA MET A 60 2.74 4.81 4.80
C MET A 60 1.64 5.58 5.53
N LYS A 61 0.51 4.91 5.80
CA LYS A 61 -0.63 5.48 6.52
C LYS A 61 -1.41 4.34 7.17
N HIS A 62 -1.75 4.48 8.44
CA HIS A 62 -2.69 3.59 9.11
C HIS A 62 -3.39 4.31 10.27
N ARG A 63 -4.67 4.01 10.51
CA ARG A 63 -5.45 4.65 11.58
C ARG A 63 -5.04 4.27 13.02
N SER A 64 -4.25 3.20 13.17
CA SER A 64 -3.93 2.61 14.49
C SER A 64 -2.51 2.04 14.63
N LEU A 65 -1.70 2.07 13.57
CA LEU A 65 -0.35 1.49 13.57
C LEU A 65 0.64 2.58 13.20
N PRO A 66 1.86 2.55 13.76
CA PRO A 66 2.87 3.54 13.45
C PRO A 66 3.30 3.47 11.98
N GLU A 67 3.38 4.65 11.35
CA GLU A 67 3.98 4.80 10.02
C GLU A 67 5.46 4.42 10.03
N GLY A 68 5.97 3.98 8.88
CA GLY A 68 7.34 3.48 8.73
C GLY A 68 7.58 2.06 9.24
N ARG A 69 6.64 1.45 9.99
CA ARG A 69 6.72 0.02 10.31
C ARG A 69 6.78 -0.78 9.01
N SER A 70 7.69 -1.74 8.95
CA SER A 70 7.92 -2.54 7.75
C SER A 70 8.14 -4.01 8.06
N VAL A 71 7.92 -4.85 7.04
CA VAL A 71 8.19 -6.29 7.05
C VAL A 71 8.79 -6.68 5.71
N ASN A 72 9.71 -7.64 5.73
CA ASN A 72 10.23 -8.25 4.51
C ASN A 72 9.45 -9.52 4.21
N TYR A 73 9.18 -9.74 2.93
CA TYR A 73 8.49 -10.93 2.45
C TYR A 73 9.09 -11.37 1.12
N ARG A 74 8.85 -12.63 0.75
CA ARG A 74 9.28 -13.18 -0.52
C ARG A 74 8.07 -13.61 -1.34
N ILE A 75 8.13 -13.35 -2.64
CA ILE A 75 7.19 -13.92 -3.60
C ILE A 75 7.79 -15.23 -4.10
N VAL A 76 7.06 -16.32 -3.89
CA VAL A 76 7.40 -17.68 -4.32
C VAL A 76 6.27 -18.22 -5.18
N GLU A 77 6.43 -19.42 -5.75
CA GLU A 77 5.41 -20.05 -6.60
C GLU A 77 4.04 -20.17 -5.92
N THR A 78 4.03 -20.48 -4.61
CA THR A 78 2.81 -20.63 -3.82
C THR A 78 2.23 -19.32 -3.27
N GLY A 79 2.82 -18.17 -3.60
CA GLY A 79 2.34 -16.85 -3.17
C GLY A 79 3.36 -16.05 -2.36
N VAL A 80 2.95 -15.58 -1.18
CA VAL A 80 3.75 -14.71 -0.30
C VAL A 80 4.12 -15.46 0.97
N ILE A 81 5.41 -15.45 1.31
CA ILE A 81 5.93 -16.00 2.57
C ILE A 81 6.73 -14.93 3.33
N ASP A 82 6.82 -15.09 4.64
CA ASP A 82 7.75 -14.30 5.45
C ASP A 82 9.19 -14.58 5.01
N ASP A 83 10.02 -13.53 4.97
CA ASP A 83 11.43 -13.61 4.56
C ASP A 83 12.39 -13.90 5.71
#